data_AF-A0A6I6NMD3-F1
#
_entry.id   AF-A0A6I6NMD3-F1
#
_cell.length_a   1.000
_cell.length_b   1.000
_cell.length_c   1.000
_cell.angle_alpha   90.00
_cell.angle_beta   90.00
_cell.angle_gamma   90.00
#
_symmetry.space_group_name_H-M   'P 1'
#
loop_
_entity.id
_entity.type
_entity.pdbx_description
1 polymer ?
#
loop_
_entity_poly.entity_id
_entity_poly.type
_entity_poly.pdbx_seq_one_letter_code
_entity_poly.pdbx_strand_id
1 'polypeptide(L)'
;MLLVEDSAVVGCFVLYATTPGWTWTASEHAEPSMNLAMMHTHPDQRGARLADLMTLWVLDYAARRTGPELHWVRCCVPDNRLARYFREELGWHQVRVTRNVQGQYYAHMQRRPRRLPELSALIRSDDPALLVTGDLAITTAPLVPPQPRQSPGIVTRDQRGGRP
;
A
#
# COMPACT_ATOMS: atom_id res chain seq x y z
N MET A 1 -0.01 12.57 -7.85
CA MET A 1 -0.18 11.32 -8.61
C MET A 1 -1.09 11.60 -9.80
N LEU A 2 -0.75 11.05 -10.96
CA LEU A 2 -1.51 11.20 -12.20
C LEU A 2 -1.95 9.82 -12.69
N LEU A 3 -3.18 9.74 -13.19
CA LEU A 3 -3.68 8.61 -13.97
C LEU A 3 -3.67 9.03 -15.44
N VAL A 4 -2.99 8.25 -16.28
CA VAL A 4 -2.77 8.55 -17.69
C VAL A 4 -3.26 7.39 -18.54
N GLU A 5 -3.96 7.70 -19.62
CA GLU A 5 -4.41 6.76 -20.66
C GLU A 5 -4.00 7.35 -22.01
N ASP A 6 -3.28 6.58 -22.84
CA ASP A 6 -2.76 7.04 -24.15
C ASP A 6 -2.05 8.41 -24.11
N SER A 7 -1.25 8.64 -23.07
CA SER A 7 -0.55 9.91 -22.78
C SER A 7 -1.45 11.09 -22.37
N ALA A 8 -2.77 10.91 -22.30
CA ALA A 8 -3.71 11.90 -21.79
C ALA A 8 -3.93 11.74 -20.28
N VAL A 9 -3.93 12.85 -19.54
CA VAL A 9 -4.25 12.84 -18.10
C VAL A 9 -5.76 12.69 -17.92
N VAL A 10 -6.18 11.53 -17.42
CA VAL A 10 -7.59 11.20 -17.19
C VAL A 10 -7.99 11.29 -15.71
N GLY A 11 -7.03 11.44 -14.80
CA GLY A 11 -7.29 11.70 -13.38
C GLY A 11 -6.05 12.15 -12.63
N CYS A 12 -6.25 12.75 -11.47
CA CYS A 12 -5.16 13.16 -10.58
C CYS A 12 -5.60 13.17 -9.12
N PHE A 13 -4.62 13.04 -8.22
CA PHE A 13 -4.81 13.25 -6.79
C PHE A 13 -3.48 13.55 -6.10
N VAL A 14 -3.56 14.08 -4.89
CA VAL A 14 -2.42 14.30 -3.99
C VAL A 14 -2.53 13.32 -2.83
N LEU A 15 -1.39 12.71 -2.46
CA LEU A 15 -1.31 11.81 -1.33
C LEU A 15 -0.20 12.29 -0.39
N TYR A 16 -0.60 12.70 0.82
CA TYR A 16 0.31 13.13 1.87
C TYR A 16 0.72 11.92 2.72
N ALA A 17 2.01 11.85 3.03
CA ALA A 17 2.57 10.78 3.88
C ALA A 17 2.02 10.80 5.31
N THR A 18 1.51 11.94 5.76
CA THR A 18 0.89 12.13 7.06
C THR A 18 -0.44 12.85 6.93
N THR A 19 -1.29 12.66 7.92
CA THR A 19 -2.57 13.36 8.03
C THR A 19 -2.34 14.78 8.56
N PRO A 20 -2.83 15.85 7.89
CA PRO A 20 -2.69 17.21 8.40
C PRO A 20 -3.38 17.38 9.77
N GLY A 21 -2.65 17.95 10.75
CA GLY A 21 -3.12 18.05 12.14
C GLY A 21 -4.31 18.98 12.37
N TRP A 22 -4.61 19.92 11.47
CA TRP A 22 -5.71 20.88 11.65
C TRP A 22 -7.11 20.32 11.38
N THR A 23 -7.21 19.13 10.78
CA THR A 23 -8.48 18.56 10.33
C THR A 23 -8.89 17.37 11.15
N TRP A 24 -7.98 16.75 11.91
CA TRP A 24 -8.18 15.52 12.67
C TRP A 24 -7.95 15.73 14.15
N THR A 25 -8.67 15.01 15.01
CA THR A 25 -8.45 15.08 16.45
C THR A 25 -7.06 14.53 16.81
N ALA A 26 -6.55 14.83 18.00
CA ALA A 26 -5.26 14.31 18.44
C ALA A 26 -5.21 12.77 18.46
N SER A 27 -6.30 12.12 18.88
CA SER A 27 -6.40 10.65 18.88
C SER A 27 -6.43 10.07 17.47
N GLU A 28 -7.17 10.70 16.55
CA GLU A 28 -7.19 10.30 15.14
C GLU A 28 -5.79 10.48 14.53
N HIS A 29 -5.15 11.63 14.72
CA HIS A 29 -3.83 11.94 14.17
C HIS A 29 -2.73 11.00 14.69
N ALA A 30 -2.87 10.45 15.89
CA ALA A 30 -1.93 9.47 16.45
C ALA A 30 -1.97 8.12 15.71
N GLU A 31 -3.04 7.82 14.97
CA GLU A 31 -3.13 6.59 14.19
C GLU A 31 -2.31 6.70 12.87
N PRO A 32 -1.41 5.74 12.59
CA PRO A 32 -0.64 5.71 11.35
C PRO A 32 -1.54 5.81 10.12
N SER A 33 -1.42 6.91 9.39
CA SER A 33 -2.32 7.21 8.30
C SER A 33 -1.69 8.08 7.21
N MET A 34 -2.18 7.88 5.99
CA MET A 34 -1.92 8.77 4.85
C MET A 34 -3.18 9.58 4.54
N ASN A 35 -3.00 10.76 3.95
CA ASN A 35 -4.12 11.63 3.60
C ASN A 35 -4.22 11.84 2.08
N LEU A 36 -5.35 11.45 1.51
CA LEU A 36 -5.75 11.68 0.14
C LEU A 36 -6.41 13.07 0.03
N ALA A 37 -5.99 13.85 -0.95
CA ALA A 37 -6.54 15.17 -1.24
C ALA A 37 -6.66 15.39 -2.75
N MET A 38 -7.51 16.35 -3.13
CA MET A 38 -7.60 16.85 -4.51
C MET A 38 -7.79 15.74 -5.56
N MET A 39 -8.65 14.75 -5.26
CA MET A 39 -8.93 13.66 -6.18
C MET A 39 -9.92 14.11 -7.25
N HIS A 40 -9.48 14.11 -8.50
CA HIS A 40 -10.26 14.55 -9.65
C HIS A 40 -10.13 13.56 -10.80
N THR A 41 -11.23 13.37 -11.54
CA THR A 41 -11.27 12.61 -12.79
C THR A 41 -11.64 13.56 -13.92
N HIS A 42 -11.15 13.30 -15.13
CA HIS A 42 -11.48 14.10 -16.30
C HIS A 42 -13.00 14.08 -16.56
N PRO A 43 -13.64 15.22 -16.90
CA PRO A 43 -15.10 15.29 -17.07
C PRO A 43 -15.62 14.37 -18.20
N ASP A 44 -14.84 14.15 -19.24
CA ASP A 44 -15.23 13.27 -20.36
C ASP A 44 -15.20 11.78 -19.99
N GLN A 45 -14.62 11.44 -18.83
CA GLN A 45 -14.51 10.09 -18.30
C GLN A 45 -15.62 9.78 -17.28
N ARG A 46 -16.72 10.53 -17.31
CA ARG A 46 -17.90 10.27 -16.47
C ARG A 46 -18.45 8.87 -16.76
N GLY A 47 -18.64 8.09 -15.70
CA GLY A 47 -19.13 6.71 -15.80
C GLY A 47 -18.04 5.66 -16.04
N ALA A 48 -16.81 6.06 -16.39
CA ALA A 48 -15.68 5.13 -16.57
C ALA A 48 -15.10 4.59 -15.25
N ARG A 49 -15.69 4.97 -14.10
CA ARG A 49 -15.30 4.49 -12.77
C ARG A 49 -13.83 4.76 -12.40
N LEU A 50 -13.21 5.80 -12.97
CA LEU A 50 -11.81 6.13 -12.70
C LEU A 50 -11.55 6.43 -11.22
N ALA A 51 -12.51 7.04 -10.51
CA ALA A 51 -12.40 7.28 -9.07
C ALA A 51 -12.34 5.98 -8.24
N ASP A 52 -13.02 4.92 -8.69
CA ASP A 52 -12.90 3.59 -8.09
C ASP A 52 -11.49 3.06 -8.28
N LEU A 53 -10.99 3.08 -9.52
CA LEU A 53 -9.65 2.59 -9.85
C LEU A 53 -8.55 3.34 -9.09
N MET A 54 -8.63 4.67 -9.05
CA MET A 54 -7.70 5.52 -8.29
C MET A 54 -7.79 5.24 -6.79
N THR A 55 -8.99 5.03 -6.24
CA THR A 55 -9.16 4.65 -4.84
C THR A 55 -8.51 3.30 -4.55
N LEU A 56 -8.75 2.28 -5.38
CA LEU A 56 -8.13 0.97 -5.22
C LEU A 56 -6.61 1.05 -5.26
N TRP A 57 -6.06 1.84 -6.19
CA TRP A 57 -4.62 2.08 -6.28
C TRP A 57 -4.07 2.71 -5.01
N VAL A 58 -4.74 3.73 -4.45
CA VAL A 58 -4.29 4.39 -3.22
C VAL A 58 -4.24 3.41 -2.04
N LEU A 59 -5.21 2.51 -1.94
CA LEU A 59 -5.25 1.51 -0.86
C LEU A 59 -4.18 0.44 -0.99
N ASP A 60 -3.91 -0.02 -2.22
CA ASP A 60 -2.84 -0.97 -2.51
C ASP A 60 -1.47 -0.34 -2.27
N TYR A 61 -1.28 0.89 -2.74
CA TYR A 61 -0.10 1.70 -2.49
C TYR A 61 0.18 1.87 -1.00
N ALA A 62 -0.82 2.28 -0.22
CA ALA A 62 -0.68 2.43 1.23
C ALA A 62 -0.35 1.07 1.90
N ALA A 63 -0.92 -0.04 1.44
CA ALA A 63 -0.69 -1.38 2.01
C ALA A 63 0.69 -1.98 1.67
N ARG A 64 1.41 -1.40 0.70
CA ARG A 64 2.73 -1.88 0.26
C ARG A 64 3.88 -0.98 0.71
N ARG A 65 3.60 0.17 1.32
CA ARG A 65 4.66 1.06 1.79
C ARG A 65 5.60 0.35 2.77
N THR A 66 6.90 0.54 2.54
CA THR A 66 7.97 0.13 3.44
C THR A 66 8.09 1.16 4.57
N GLY A 67 7.25 1.01 5.59
CA GLY A 67 7.16 1.91 6.74
C GLY A 67 6.34 1.27 7.87
N PRO A 68 5.96 2.02 8.93
CA PRO A 68 5.00 1.51 9.91
C PRO A 68 3.71 1.10 9.20
N GLU A 69 3.09 0.02 9.67
CA GLU A 69 1.82 -0.45 9.11
C GLU A 69 0.78 0.68 9.16
N LEU A 70 0.34 1.12 7.98
CA LEU A 70 -0.68 2.15 7.89
C LEU A 70 -2.04 1.54 8.23
N HIS A 71 -2.72 2.12 9.19
CA HIS A 71 -4.06 1.68 9.58
C HIS A 71 -5.11 2.32 8.68
N TRP A 72 -4.88 3.54 8.20
CA TRP A 72 -5.90 4.31 7.48
C TRP A 72 -5.34 5.09 6.29
N VAL A 73 -6.11 5.12 5.22
CA VAL A 73 -6.10 6.24 4.28
C VAL A 73 -7.27 7.14 4.64
N ARG A 74 -7.02 8.44 4.74
CA ARG A 74 -7.97 9.46 5.19
C ARG A 74 -8.20 10.54 4.14
N CYS A 75 -9.35 11.18 4.17
CA CYS A 75 -9.60 12.41 3.42
C CYS A 75 -10.72 13.24 4.06
N CYS A 76 -10.82 14.50 3.65
CA CYS A 76 -11.94 15.38 4.00
C CYS A 76 -12.72 15.72 2.72
N VAL A 77 -14.05 15.55 2.77
CA VAL A 77 -14.94 15.75 1.61
C VAL A 77 -15.88 16.93 1.90
N PRO A 78 -15.79 18.05 1.14
CA PRO A 78 -16.51 19.29 1.44
C PRO A 78 -17.97 19.34 0.93
N ASP A 79 -18.49 18.24 0.39
CA ASP A 79 -19.84 18.18 -0.19
C ASP A 79 -20.58 16.91 0.25
N ASN A 80 -21.88 17.05 0.54
CA ASN A 80 -22.72 15.96 1.02
C ASN A 80 -22.96 14.88 -0.04
N ARG A 81 -23.13 15.26 -1.31
CA ARG A 81 -23.36 14.30 -2.40
C ARG A 81 -22.09 13.52 -2.68
N LEU A 82 -20.94 14.18 -2.67
CA LEU A 82 -19.63 13.55 -2.80
C LEU A 82 -19.31 12.65 -1.62
N ALA A 83 -19.61 13.07 -0.38
CA ALA A 83 -19.44 12.23 0.81
C ALA A 83 -20.29 10.96 0.73
N ARG A 84 -21.51 11.06 0.20
CA ARG A 84 -22.36 9.91 -0.07
C ARG A 84 -21.75 8.98 -1.11
N TYR A 85 -21.28 9.52 -2.24
CA TYR A 85 -20.56 8.74 -3.26
C TYR A 85 -19.35 7.99 -2.69
N PHE A 86 -18.57 8.64 -1.83
CA PHE A 86 -17.45 8.00 -1.14
C PHE A 86 -17.87 6.80 -0.28
N ARG A 87 -19.01 6.91 0.42
CA ARG A 87 -19.53 5.81 1.27
C ARG A 87 -20.10 4.67 0.45
N GLU A 88 -21.01 5.00 -0.47
CA GLU A 88 -21.87 4.04 -1.14
C GLU A 88 -21.13 3.35 -2.31
N GLU A 89 -20.32 4.09 -3.06
CA GLU A 89 -19.65 3.57 -4.26
C GLU A 89 -18.18 3.25 -3.99
N LEU A 90 -17.46 4.16 -3.35
CA LEU A 90 -16.02 3.98 -3.10
C LEU A 90 -15.70 3.20 -1.81
N GLY A 91 -16.72 2.81 -1.02
CA GLY A 91 -16.55 1.99 0.19
C GLY A 91 -15.77 2.64 1.34
N TRP A 92 -15.79 3.97 1.46
CA TRP A 92 -15.18 4.69 2.57
C TRP A 92 -16.12 4.78 3.78
N HIS A 93 -15.55 4.80 4.98
CA HIS A 93 -16.30 5.02 6.22
C HIS A 93 -16.25 6.49 6.61
N GLN A 94 -17.41 7.07 6.91
CA GLN A 94 -17.47 8.40 7.51
C GLN A 94 -17.23 8.29 9.02
N VAL A 95 -16.18 8.96 9.49
CA VAL A 95 -15.79 9.00 10.91
C VAL A 95 -16.63 10.04 11.64
N ARG A 96 -16.70 11.25 11.08
CA ARG A 96 -17.44 12.38 11.64
C ARG A 96 -17.72 13.44 10.59
N VAL A 97 -18.51 14.43 11.00
CA VAL A 97 -18.79 15.65 10.24
C VAL A 97 -18.35 16.85 11.06
N THR A 98 -17.73 17.83 10.41
CA THR A 98 -17.46 19.14 11.02
C THR A 98 -17.97 20.26 10.14
N ARG A 99 -18.02 21.46 10.72
CA ARG A 99 -18.16 22.70 9.98
C ARG A 99 -16.96 23.59 10.25
N ASN A 100 -16.47 24.28 9.22
CA ASN A 100 -15.48 25.33 9.44
C ASN A 100 -16.15 26.61 9.99
N VAL A 101 -15.35 27.64 10.23
CA VAL A 101 -15.82 28.94 10.75
C VAL A 101 -16.84 29.63 9.84
N GLN A 102 -16.82 29.32 8.53
CA GLN A 102 -17.79 29.83 7.56
C GLN A 102 -19.04 28.93 7.45
N GLY A 103 -19.16 27.92 8.32
CA GLY A 103 -20.27 26.97 8.32
C GLY A 103 -20.19 25.90 7.23
N GLN A 104 -19.11 25.86 6.43
CA GLN A 104 -18.92 24.89 5.36
C GLN A 104 -18.76 23.50 5.92
N TYR A 105 -19.50 22.55 5.34
CA TYR A 105 -19.53 21.16 5.75
C TYR A 105 -18.27 20.41 5.31
N TYR A 106 -17.75 19.53 6.18
CA TYR A 106 -16.71 18.57 5.85
C TYR A 106 -17.03 17.20 6.45
N ALA A 107 -17.14 16.19 5.60
CA ALA A 107 -17.14 14.79 6.03
C ALA A 107 -15.69 14.30 6.16
N HIS A 108 -15.35 13.73 7.31
CA HIS A 108 -14.06 13.09 7.54
C HIS A 108 -14.21 11.62 7.24
N MET A 109 -13.47 11.15 6.25
CA MET A 109 -13.63 9.83 5.65
C MET A 109 -12.35 9.02 5.85
N GLN A 110 -12.48 7.72 6.09
CA GLN A 110 -11.34 6.81 6.16
C GLN A 110 -11.63 5.46 5.52
N ARG A 111 -10.58 4.81 5.03
CA ARG A 111 -10.64 3.45 4.49
C ARG A 111 -9.36 2.69 4.83
N ARG A 112 -9.50 1.39 5.08
CA ARG A 112 -8.37 0.49 5.38
C ARG A 112 -7.52 0.27 4.12
N PRO A 113 -6.19 0.41 4.20
CA PRO A 113 -5.31 -0.10 3.17
C PRO A 113 -5.55 -1.60 2.94
N ARG A 114 -5.39 -2.05 1.69
CA ARG A 114 -5.54 -3.46 1.33
C ARG A 114 -4.68 -3.77 0.12
N ARG A 115 -3.92 -4.87 0.18
CA ARG A 115 -3.19 -5.38 -0.99
C ARG A 115 -4.16 -5.94 -2.02
N LEU A 116 -3.95 -5.58 -3.28
CA LEU A 116 -4.77 -5.90 -4.44
C LEU A 116 -3.86 -6.32 -5.60
N PRO A 117 -3.28 -7.54 -5.58
CA PRO A 117 -2.36 -7.97 -6.61
C PRO A 117 -2.98 -7.96 -8.03
N GLU A 118 -4.28 -8.25 -8.14
CA GLU A 118 -5.03 -8.26 -9.40
C GLU A 118 -5.18 -6.86 -10.01
N LEU A 119 -4.96 -5.79 -9.24
CA LEU A 119 -5.07 -4.41 -9.71
C LEU A 119 -4.05 -4.11 -10.82
N SER A 120 -2.92 -4.81 -10.83
CA SER A 120 -1.88 -4.70 -11.86
C SER A 120 -2.39 -5.03 -13.28
N ALA A 121 -3.48 -5.78 -13.41
CA ALA A 121 -4.13 -6.06 -14.69
C ALA A 121 -4.94 -4.86 -15.24
N LEU A 122 -5.26 -3.87 -14.40
CA LEU A 122 -6.11 -2.72 -14.74
C LEU A 122 -5.36 -1.39 -14.78
N ILE A 123 -4.28 -1.26 -13.99
CA ILE A 123 -3.51 -0.03 -13.87
C ILE A 123 -2.03 -0.37 -13.67
N ARG A 124 -1.18 0.24 -14.49
CA ARG A 124 0.27 0.19 -14.33
C ARG A 124 0.73 1.37 -13.47
N SER A 125 1.69 1.11 -12.60
CA SER A 125 2.35 2.14 -11.80
C SER A 125 3.83 2.16 -12.11
N ASP A 126 4.40 3.34 -12.26
CA ASP A 126 5.85 3.54 -12.32
C ASP A 126 6.46 3.80 -10.93
N ASP A 127 5.64 3.85 -9.87
CA ASP A 127 6.12 3.98 -8.49
C ASP A 127 6.83 2.69 -8.04
N PRO A 128 8.11 2.77 -7.59
CA PRO A 128 8.88 1.61 -7.15
C PRO A 128 8.21 0.77 -6.06
N ALA A 129 7.40 1.37 -5.18
CA ALA A 129 6.72 0.64 -4.11
C ALA A 129 5.71 -0.39 -4.63
N LEU A 130 5.21 -0.22 -5.85
CA LEU A 130 4.26 -1.14 -6.49
C LEU A 130 4.94 -2.12 -7.47
N LEU A 131 6.15 -1.79 -7.93
CA LEU A 131 6.94 -2.62 -8.85
C LEU A 131 7.53 -3.89 -8.20
N VAL A 132 7.62 -3.95 -6.87
CA VAL A 132 8.14 -5.13 -6.12
C VAL A 132 7.12 -6.28 -6.04
N THR A 133 6.25 -6.42 -7.04
CA THR A 133 5.25 -7.50 -7.11
C THR A 133 5.46 -8.38 -8.35
N GLY A 134 6.72 -8.62 -8.69
CA GLY A 134 7.12 -9.35 -9.88
C GLY A 134 8.33 -10.22 -9.65
N ASP A 135 8.33 -11.05 -8.61
CA ASP A 135 9.03 -12.31 -8.66
C ASP A 135 8.06 -13.39 -8.16
N LEU A 136 7.48 -14.12 -9.12
CA LEU A 136 7.14 -15.51 -8.88
C LEU A 136 8.45 -16.20 -8.52
N ALA A 137 8.78 -16.21 -7.23
CA ALA A 137 9.81 -17.09 -6.71
C ALA A 137 9.28 -18.53 -6.88
N ILE A 138 9.54 -19.12 -8.04
CA ILE A 138 9.68 -20.57 -8.16
C ILE A 138 10.81 -20.89 -7.18
N THR A 139 10.43 -21.36 -6.00
CA THR A 139 11.39 -21.88 -5.01
C THR A 139 11.98 -23.15 -5.61
N THR A 140 13.02 -22.98 -6.41
CA THR A 140 13.91 -24.10 -6.73
C THR A 140 14.70 -24.29 -5.45
N ALA A 141 14.26 -25.23 -4.61
CA ALA A 141 15.03 -25.65 -3.45
C ALA A 141 16.47 -25.94 -3.90
N PRO A 142 17.50 -25.46 -3.19
CA PRO A 142 18.86 -25.76 -3.57
C PRO A 142 19.06 -27.27 -3.55
N LEU A 143 19.49 -27.82 -4.68
CA LEU A 143 19.91 -29.21 -4.80
C LEU A 143 21.11 -29.40 -3.86
N VAL A 144 20.87 -29.87 -2.64
CA VAL A 144 21.91 -30.23 -1.68
C VAL A 144 22.73 -31.35 -2.34
N PRO A 145 24.02 -31.14 -2.65
CA PRO A 145 24.85 -32.22 -3.14
C PRO A 145 24.95 -33.29 -2.05
N PRO A 146 24.82 -34.59 -2.37
CA PRO A 146 24.97 -35.63 -1.36
C PRO A 146 26.37 -35.53 -0.74
N GLN A 147 26.44 -35.34 0.58
CA GLN A 147 27.72 -35.31 1.27
C GLN A 147 28.39 -36.69 1.18
N PRO A 148 29.70 -36.75 0.90
CA PRO A 148 30.43 -38.01 0.91
C PRO A 148 30.44 -38.60 2.31
N ARG A 149 30.04 -39.88 2.42
CA ARG A 149 30.09 -40.64 3.67
C ARG A 149 31.51 -40.61 4.22
N GLN A 150 31.69 -40.09 5.43
CA GLN A 150 32.94 -40.26 6.16
C GLN A 150 33.06 -41.72 6.61
N SER A 151 34.02 -42.43 6.03
CA SER A 151 34.44 -43.75 6.50
C SER A 151 35.15 -43.61 7.85
N PRO A 152 34.84 -44.44 8.86
CA PRO A 152 35.52 -44.38 10.14
C PRO A 152 37.01 -44.75 9.97
N GLY A 153 37.88 -43.82 10.35
CA GLY A 153 39.33 -43.99 10.32
C GLY A 153 39.78 -45.13 11.22
N ILE A 154 40.55 -46.04 10.63
CA ILE A 154 41.27 -47.11 11.31
C ILE A 154 42.33 -46.47 12.22
N VAL A 155 42.21 -46.72 13.52
CA VAL A 155 43.24 -46.38 14.51
C VAL A 155 44.36 -47.41 14.40
N THR A 156 45.45 -47.07 13.73
CA THR A 156 46.68 -47.87 13.76
C THR A 156 47.55 -47.40 14.92
N ARG A 157 47.69 -48.26 15.92
CA ARG A 157 48.55 -48.10 17.10
C ARG A 157 49.85 -48.87 16.85
N ASP A 158 50.98 -48.17 16.69
CA ASP A 158 52.32 -48.75 16.86
C ASP A 158 53.36 -47.63 17.08
N GLN A 159 53.82 -47.38 18.31
CA GLN A 159 55.05 -47.90 18.95
C GLN A 159 56.40 -47.48 18.33
N ARG A 160 57.15 -46.70 19.11
CA ARG A 160 58.60 -46.83 19.46
C ARG A 160 58.99 -45.58 20.29
N GLY A 161 59.38 -45.69 21.57
CA GLY A 161 60.74 -46.00 22.08
C GLY A 161 61.56 -44.69 22.23
N GLY A 162 62.29 -44.34 23.30
CA GLY A 162 62.62 -44.94 24.59
C GLY A 162 63.77 -44.12 25.23
N ARG A 163 63.72 -43.94 26.56
CA ARG A 163 64.80 -43.74 27.58
C ARG A 163 65.78 -42.54 27.46
N PRO A 164 66.39 -42.07 28.57
CA PRO A 164 67.27 -42.83 29.49
C PRO A 164 66.59 -43.42 30.71
#